data_AF-A0A936XE69-F1
#
_entry.id   AF-A0A936XE69-F1
#
_cell.length_a   1.000
_cell.length_b   1.000
_cell.length_c   1.000
_cell.angle_alpha   90.00
_cell.angle_beta   90.00
_cell.angle_gamma   90.00
#
_symmetry.space_group_name_H-M   'P 1'
#
loop_
_entity.id
_entity.type
_entity.pdbx_description
1 polymer ?
#
loop_
_entity_poly.entity_id
_entity_poly.type
_entity_poly.pdbx_seq_one_letter_code
_entity_poly.pdbx_strand_id
1 'polypeptide(L)'
;MTLLAVHSHSQEKELTDFKTTLNLYIDLRLGKVDSLKLNEANQVKYSKKTDEAFKTFVQHKNSYEYDKYVVARNDASIKFSYLDGRIYIHLKSFPVNNKTYVVYSYSSQDKKNYIVKELETSTIVYEGNSNCCYVDHIYAIDSTHFMVIEKDGDMNSSRTAFVLSAKKLPWAKMKAFEGMAFGQVPAGYFTKKYVKKREQFQLDCDMEYTMSAPADINDILFDHRTKTLSYKQYSDNRKFKLITAKWENETFKIDDYSVREGLSGSNIAVPN
;
A
#
# COMPACT_ATOMS: atom_id res chain seq x y z
N MET A 1 23.47 -36.59 -2.27
CA MET A 1 24.09 -35.48 -3.01
C MET A 1 23.34 -34.22 -2.61
N THR A 2 23.88 -33.51 -1.62
CA THR A 2 23.21 -32.37 -0.97
C THR A 2 23.44 -31.13 -1.83
N LEU A 3 22.39 -30.61 -2.47
CA LEU A 3 22.43 -29.27 -3.07
C LEU A 3 22.55 -28.26 -1.92
N LEU A 4 23.78 -27.89 -1.58
CA LEU A 4 24.03 -26.72 -0.74
C LEU A 4 23.54 -25.51 -1.53
N ALA A 5 22.52 -24.86 -0.98
CA ALA A 5 21.93 -23.67 -1.56
C ALA A 5 23.01 -22.58 -1.64
N VAL A 6 23.46 -22.27 -2.85
CA VAL A 6 24.19 -21.06 -3.16
C VAL A 6 23.17 -19.91 -3.05
N HIS A 7 22.73 -19.59 -1.84
CA HIS A 7 22.05 -18.33 -1.58
C HIS A 7 23.08 -17.23 -1.82
N SER A 8 22.78 -16.37 -2.79
CA SER A 8 23.79 -15.60 -3.48
C SER A 8 24.35 -14.51 -2.58
N HIS A 9 25.67 -14.49 -2.40
CA HIS A 9 26.38 -13.41 -1.71
C HIS A 9 25.99 -12.01 -2.22
N SER A 10 25.55 -11.91 -3.48
CA SER A 10 25.05 -10.65 -4.08
C SER A 10 23.79 -10.12 -3.39
N GLN A 11 22.82 -10.98 -3.05
CA GLN A 11 21.55 -10.55 -2.48
C GLN A 11 21.71 -10.10 -1.02
N GLU A 12 22.58 -10.77 -0.26
CA GLU A 12 22.95 -10.34 1.09
C GLU A 12 23.63 -8.96 1.08
N LYS A 13 24.52 -8.73 0.10
CA LYS A 13 25.17 -7.43 -0.09
C LYS A 13 24.14 -6.35 -0.41
N GLU A 14 23.22 -6.59 -1.34
CA GLU A 14 22.18 -5.64 -1.72
C GLU A 14 21.27 -5.28 -0.52
N LEU A 15 20.90 -6.28 0.29
CA LEU A 15 20.13 -6.04 1.51
C LEU A 15 20.92 -5.21 2.53
N THR A 16 22.21 -5.49 2.68
CA THR A 16 23.11 -4.75 3.57
C THR A 16 23.27 -3.30 3.11
N ASP A 17 23.41 -3.07 1.80
CA ASP A 17 23.50 -1.74 1.19
C ASP A 17 22.19 -0.95 1.39
N PHE A 18 21.04 -1.60 1.21
CA PHE A 18 19.73 -1.00 1.52
C PHE A 18 19.62 -0.63 3.01
N LYS A 19 19.90 -1.57 3.92
CA LYS A 19 19.86 -1.35 5.37
C LYS A 19 20.75 -0.17 5.79
N THR A 20 21.97 -0.13 5.27
CA THR A 20 22.94 0.95 5.57
C THR A 20 22.43 2.29 5.07
N THR A 21 21.87 2.33 3.85
CA THR A 21 21.35 3.55 3.25
C THR A 21 20.13 4.09 4.00
N LEU A 22 19.18 3.22 4.38
CA LEU A 22 18.00 3.63 5.12
C LEU A 22 18.37 4.09 6.54
N ASN A 23 19.29 3.41 7.22
CA ASN A 23 19.78 3.86 8.53
C ASN A 23 20.45 5.24 8.47
N LEU A 24 21.27 5.50 7.44
CA LEU A 24 21.83 6.83 7.21
C LEU A 24 20.74 7.89 6.99
N TYR A 25 19.67 7.55 6.26
CA TYR A 25 18.54 8.47 6.05
C TYR A 25 17.81 8.78 7.37
N ILE A 26 17.55 7.75 8.19
CA ILE A 26 16.96 7.90 9.53
C ILE A 26 17.85 8.80 10.40
N ASP A 27 19.16 8.52 10.47
CA ASP A 27 20.09 9.29 11.30
C ASP A 27 20.20 10.75 10.82
N LEU A 28 20.14 11.00 9.50
CA LEU A 28 20.05 12.35 8.93
C LEU A 28 18.77 13.07 9.37
N ARG A 29 17.61 12.40 9.35
CA ARG A 29 16.31 12.97 9.77
C ARG A 29 16.28 13.30 11.25
N LEU A 30 17.00 12.52 12.06
CA LEU A 30 17.18 12.75 13.50
C LEU A 30 18.27 13.78 13.83
N GLY A 31 18.97 14.34 12.85
CA GLY A 31 20.07 15.29 13.07
C GLY A 31 21.31 14.66 13.70
N LYS A 32 21.50 13.35 13.56
CA LYS A 32 22.61 12.57 14.16
C LYS A 32 23.81 12.38 13.22
N VAL A 33 23.86 13.12 12.11
CA VAL A 33 24.93 13.03 11.12
C VAL A 33 25.64 14.38 11.01
N ASP A 34 26.75 14.53 11.72
CA ASP A 34 27.50 15.80 11.80
C ASP A 34 27.97 16.32 10.43
N SER A 35 28.28 15.42 9.51
CA SER A 35 28.77 15.75 8.17
C SER A 35 27.68 16.19 7.19
N LEU A 36 26.39 16.04 7.54
CA LEU A 36 25.26 16.31 6.65
C LEU A 36 24.20 17.19 7.33
N LYS A 37 23.96 18.37 6.77
CA LYS A 37 22.87 19.25 7.22
C LYS A 37 21.51 18.71 6.78
N LEU A 38 20.54 18.72 7.68
CA LEU A 38 19.15 18.44 7.33
C LEU A 38 18.56 19.63 6.55
N ASN A 39 18.40 19.46 5.24
CA ASN A 39 17.76 20.42 4.34
C ASN A 39 16.99 19.67 3.25
N GLU A 40 16.16 20.39 2.49
CA GLU A 40 15.30 19.80 1.45
C GLU A 40 16.10 19.00 0.40
N ALA A 41 17.21 19.55 -0.08
CA ALA A 41 18.05 18.90 -1.09
C ALA A 41 18.60 17.55 -0.59
N ASN A 42 19.11 17.49 0.64
CA ASN A 42 19.58 16.25 1.25
C ASN A 42 18.44 15.28 1.53
N GLN A 43 17.28 15.77 2.01
CA GLN A 43 16.12 14.91 2.22
C GLN A 43 15.69 14.22 0.92
N VAL A 44 15.56 14.96 -0.18
CA VAL A 44 15.22 14.40 -1.50
C VAL A 44 16.29 13.41 -1.97
N LYS A 45 17.57 13.80 -1.90
CA LYS A 45 18.70 12.96 -2.34
C LYS A 45 18.75 11.62 -1.62
N TYR A 46 18.73 11.61 -0.29
CA TYR A 46 18.89 10.40 0.51
C TYR A 46 17.58 9.58 0.57
N SER A 47 16.42 10.21 0.47
CA SER A 47 15.14 9.54 0.25
C SER A 47 15.16 8.73 -1.04
N LYS A 48 15.56 9.35 -2.16
CA LYS A 48 15.68 8.67 -3.46
C LYS A 48 16.71 7.56 -3.44
N LYS A 49 17.89 7.81 -2.84
CA LYS A 49 18.95 6.80 -2.71
C LYS A 49 18.47 5.56 -1.95
N THR A 50 17.62 5.75 -0.94
CA THR A 50 17.00 4.65 -0.18
C THR A 50 16.07 3.82 -1.05
N ASP A 51 15.19 4.47 -1.81
CA ASP A 51 14.29 3.78 -2.75
C ASP A 51 15.06 3.03 -3.84
N GLU A 52 16.12 3.62 -4.38
CA GLU A 52 16.99 2.98 -5.38
C GLU A 52 17.71 1.74 -4.81
N ALA A 53 18.24 1.82 -3.58
CA ALA A 53 18.88 0.69 -2.93
C ALA A 53 17.89 -0.45 -2.65
N PHE A 54 16.66 -0.12 -2.21
CA PHE A 54 15.61 -1.12 -2.03
C PHE A 54 15.21 -1.77 -3.36
N LYS A 55 15.08 -0.97 -4.42
CA LYS A 55 14.81 -1.45 -5.77
C LYS A 55 15.88 -2.42 -6.26
N THR A 56 17.16 -2.13 -6.04
CA THR A 56 18.25 -3.05 -6.39
C THR A 56 18.08 -4.41 -5.73
N PHE A 57 17.80 -4.44 -4.42
CA PHE A 57 17.50 -5.69 -3.70
C PHE A 57 16.28 -6.42 -4.26
N VAL A 58 15.18 -5.72 -4.54
CA VAL A 58 13.95 -6.32 -5.09
C VAL A 58 14.14 -6.86 -6.51
N GLN A 59 15.00 -6.24 -7.32
CA GLN A 59 15.27 -6.67 -8.70
C GLN A 59 15.93 -8.05 -8.79
N HIS A 60 16.64 -8.50 -7.75
CA HIS A 60 17.28 -9.81 -7.74
C HIS A 60 16.25 -10.92 -8.02
N LYS A 61 16.56 -11.86 -8.94
CA LYS A 61 15.59 -12.87 -9.42
C LYS A 61 14.97 -13.68 -8.28
N ASN A 62 15.80 -14.06 -7.30
CA ASN A 62 15.40 -14.87 -6.15
C ASN A 62 15.03 -14.02 -4.92
N SER A 63 14.71 -12.72 -5.10
CA SER A 63 14.38 -11.82 -3.99
C SER A 63 13.18 -12.25 -3.17
N TYR A 64 12.27 -13.06 -3.72
CA TYR A 64 11.10 -13.62 -3.03
C TYR A 64 11.43 -14.80 -2.11
N GLU A 65 12.47 -15.56 -2.45
CA GLU A 65 12.91 -16.78 -1.75
C GLU A 65 14.15 -16.52 -0.91
N TYR A 66 14.30 -15.29 -0.43
CA TYR A 66 15.36 -14.97 0.50
C TYR A 66 15.17 -15.76 1.80
N ASP A 67 16.23 -16.43 2.23
CA ASP A 67 16.23 -17.41 3.32
C ASP A 67 15.95 -16.82 4.69
N LYS A 68 16.26 -15.54 4.90
CA LYS A 68 15.97 -14.84 6.17
C LYS A 68 14.54 -14.36 6.31
N TYR A 69 13.68 -14.58 5.32
CA TYR A 69 12.26 -14.30 5.50
C TYR A 69 11.61 -15.31 6.43
N VAL A 70 10.75 -14.81 7.30
CA VAL A 70 9.83 -15.60 8.11
C VAL A 70 8.46 -15.54 7.47
N VAL A 71 7.85 -16.71 7.23
CA VAL A 71 6.47 -16.81 6.76
C VAL A 71 5.51 -16.56 7.93
N ALA A 72 4.46 -15.77 7.73
CA ALA A 72 3.47 -15.52 8.76
C ALA A 72 2.70 -16.82 9.10
N ARG A 73 2.49 -17.07 10.39
CA ARG A 73 1.87 -18.31 10.88
C ARG A 73 0.45 -18.55 10.33
N ASN A 74 -0.29 -17.48 10.11
CA ASN A 74 -1.71 -17.54 9.75
C ASN A 74 -1.97 -17.21 8.27
N ASP A 75 -0.92 -16.85 7.51
CA ASP A 75 -1.05 -16.46 6.11
C ASP A 75 0.25 -16.74 5.35
N ALA A 76 0.28 -17.82 4.58
CA ALA A 76 1.46 -18.21 3.80
C ALA A 76 1.78 -17.24 2.64
N SER A 77 0.85 -16.35 2.28
CA SER A 77 1.09 -15.30 1.28
C SER A 77 1.96 -14.17 1.84
N ILE A 78 2.12 -14.10 3.17
CA ILE A 78 2.86 -13.05 3.86
C ILE A 78 4.22 -13.58 4.32
N LYS A 79 5.28 -12.85 3.95
CA LYS A 79 6.64 -13.06 4.45
C LYS A 79 7.16 -11.76 5.06
N PHE A 80 8.04 -11.82 6.04
CA PHE A 80 8.64 -10.62 6.64
C PHE A 80 10.08 -10.87 7.07
N SER A 81 10.86 -9.79 7.16
CA SER A 81 12.20 -9.80 7.73
C SER A 81 12.40 -8.56 8.60
N TYR A 82 12.87 -8.79 9.82
CA TYR A 82 13.28 -7.74 10.73
C TYR A 82 14.78 -7.52 10.57
N LEU A 83 15.17 -6.38 9.99
CA LEU A 83 16.58 -6.13 9.68
C LEU A 83 17.35 -5.63 10.90
N ASP A 84 16.70 -4.78 11.69
CA ASP A 84 17.18 -4.24 12.96
C ASP A 84 16.03 -3.52 13.71
N GLY A 85 16.36 -2.94 14.87
CA GLY A 85 15.55 -2.03 15.68
C GLY A 85 14.56 -1.10 14.96
N ARG A 86 14.90 -0.69 13.74
CA ARG A 86 14.33 0.46 13.04
C ARG A 86 13.69 0.10 11.69
N ILE A 87 14.05 -1.03 11.10
CA ILE A 87 13.72 -1.36 9.71
C ILE A 87 13.04 -2.73 9.61
N TYR A 88 11.91 -2.71 8.92
CA TYR A 88 11.10 -3.90 8.63
C TYR A 88 10.92 -4.03 7.13
N ILE A 89 11.05 -5.26 6.62
CA ILE A 89 10.65 -5.65 5.27
C ILE A 89 9.43 -6.57 5.39
N HIS A 90 8.42 -6.32 4.56
CA HIS A 90 7.19 -7.09 4.48
C HIS A 90 6.87 -7.43 3.04
N LEU A 91 6.49 -8.68 2.77
CA LEU A 91 6.09 -9.17 1.46
C LEU A 91 4.69 -9.72 1.54
N LYS A 92 3.86 -9.44 0.53
CA LYS A 92 2.57 -10.10 0.33
C LYS A 92 2.39 -10.50 -1.13
N SER A 93 2.05 -11.77 -1.39
CA SER A 93 1.80 -12.29 -2.74
C SER A 93 0.31 -12.25 -3.09
N PHE A 94 0.00 -11.87 -4.31
CA PHE A 94 -1.33 -11.72 -4.87
C PHE A 94 -1.46 -12.54 -6.16
N PRO A 95 -2.18 -13.66 -6.16
CA PRO A 95 -2.51 -14.38 -7.38
C PRO A 95 -3.58 -13.60 -8.16
N VAL A 96 -3.24 -13.13 -9.36
CA VAL A 96 -4.14 -12.35 -10.23
C VAL A 96 -3.95 -12.80 -11.67
N ASN A 97 -5.04 -13.22 -12.34
CA ASN A 97 -5.03 -13.66 -13.75
C ASN A 97 -3.93 -14.70 -14.08
N ASN A 98 -3.81 -15.77 -13.28
CA ASN A 98 -2.80 -16.83 -13.43
C ASN A 98 -1.34 -16.36 -13.31
N LYS A 99 -1.11 -15.14 -12.81
CA LYS A 99 0.19 -14.60 -12.45
C LYS A 99 0.26 -14.35 -10.96
N THR A 100 1.47 -14.31 -10.42
CA THR A 100 1.68 -13.95 -9.02
C THR A 100 2.37 -12.59 -8.94
N TYR A 101 1.70 -11.61 -8.35
CA TYR A 101 2.31 -10.31 -8.05
C TYR A 101 2.74 -10.29 -6.59
N VAL A 102 4.00 -9.94 -6.34
CA VAL A 102 4.53 -9.79 -4.99
C VAL A 102 4.74 -8.31 -4.71
N VAL A 103 4.15 -7.84 -3.61
CA VAL A 103 4.39 -6.52 -3.07
C VAL A 103 5.54 -6.64 -2.08
N TYR A 104 6.67 -6.02 -2.39
CA TYR A 104 7.82 -5.86 -1.50
C TYR A 104 7.72 -4.49 -0.85
N SER A 105 7.59 -4.47 0.46
CA SER A 105 7.48 -3.25 1.24
C SER A 105 8.60 -3.12 2.22
N TYR A 106 8.99 -1.88 2.52
CA TYR A 106 9.76 -1.59 3.70
C TYR A 106 9.11 -0.47 4.50
N SER A 107 9.36 -0.49 5.81
CA SER A 107 8.90 0.56 6.71
C SER A 107 9.97 0.88 7.75
N SER A 108 10.08 2.17 8.02
CA SER A 108 10.77 2.77 9.15
C SER A 108 9.87 3.86 9.75
N GLN A 109 10.31 4.49 10.84
CA GLN A 109 9.62 5.65 11.41
C GLN A 109 9.55 6.82 10.41
N ASP A 110 10.60 7.03 9.61
CA ASP A 110 10.74 8.21 8.74
C ASP A 110 10.31 7.98 7.28
N LYS A 111 10.29 6.72 6.83
CA LYS A 111 9.99 6.39 5.44
C LYS A 111 9.36 5.02 5.30
N LYS A 112 8.33 4.97 4.47
CA LYS A 112 7.59 3.77 4.08
C LYS A 112 7.47 3.76 2.57
N ASN A 113 7.70 2.61 1.95
CA ASN A 113 7.44 2.45 0.52
C ASN A 113 7.24 0.99 0.14
N TYR A 114 6.81 0.75 -1.10
CA TYR A 114 6.71 -0.58 -1.66
C TYR A 114 6.95 -0.62 -3.17
N ILE A 115 7.22 -1.83 -3.67
CA ILE A 115 7.43 -2.16 -5.08
C ILE A 115 6.58 -3.39 -5.39
N VAL A 116 5.91 -3.40 -6.54
CA VAL A 116 5.18 -4.57 -7.05
C VAL A 116 6.00 -5.23 -8.15
N LYS A 117 6.20 -6.53 -8.02
CA LYS A 117 6.98 -7.36 -8.94
C LYS A 117 6.16 -8.57 -9.38
N GLU A 118 6.10 -8.82 -10.69
CA GLU A 118 5.58 -10.08 -11.22
C GLU A 118 6.61 -11.18 -10.97
N LEU A 119 6.21 -12.24 -10.28
CA LEU A 119 7.12 -13.25 -9.75
C LEU A 119 7.75 -14.10 -10.87
N GLU A 120 6.96 -14.52 -11.85
CA GLU A 120 7.39 -15.46 -12.88
C GLU A 120 8.44 -14.86 -13.82
N THR A 121 8.25 -13.61 -14.25
CA THR A 121 9.21 -12.89 -15.10
C THR A 121 10.24 -12.10 -14.30
N SER A 122 10.09 -12.02 -12.97
CA SER A 122 10.89 -11.17 -12.10
C SER A 122 10.89 -9.68 -12.52
N THR A 123 9.80 -9.22 -13.15
CA THR A 123 9.68 -7.86 -13.66
C THR A 123 9.08 -6.95 -12.59
N ILE A 124 9.73 -5.82 -12.27
CA ILE A 124 9.10 -4.76 -11.49
C ILE A 124 8.03 -4.11 -12.35
N VAL A 125 6.78 -4.21 -11.93
CA VAL A 125 5.63 -3.67 -12.67
C VAL A 125 5.16 -2.34 -12.11
N TYR A 126 5.38 -2.05 -10.83
CA TYR A 126 4.98 -0.78 -10.23
C TYR A 126 5.89 -0.39 -9.05
N GLU A 127 6.13 0.90 -8.89
CA GLU A 127 6.86 1.48 -7.76
C GLU A 127 5.91 2.43 -7.01
N GLY A 128 5.63 2.11 -5.75
CA GLY A 128 4.80 2.92 -4.88
C GLY A 128 5.45 4.26 -4.55
N ASN A 129 4.61 5.25 -4.21
CA ASN A 129 5.08 6.59 -3.82
C ASN A 129 4.12 7.31 -2.84
N SER A 130 3.21 6.58 -2.20
CA SER A 130 2.14 7.11 -1.34
C SER A 130 2.52 7.21 0.15
N ASN A 131 3.78 6.99 0.50
CA ASN A 131 4.22 6.83 1.91
C ASN A 131 3.43 5.73 2.66
N CYS A 132 2.99 4.72 1.91
CA CYS A 132 2.36 3.49 2.41
C CYS A 132 3.35 2.33 2.28
N CYS A 133 3.19 1.30 3.11
CA CYS A 133 3.95 0.05 3.03
C CYS A 133 3.05 -1.19 3.02
N TYR A 134 1.72 -1.04 3.03
CA TYR A 134 0.80 -2.18 3.09
C TYR A 134 -0.22 -2.10 1.97
N VAL A 135 -0.11 -3.01 1.02
CA VAL A 135 -1.15 -3.23 0.01
C VAL A 135 -2.10 -4.30 0.56
N ASP A 136 -3.38 -3.97 0.59
CA ASP A 136 -4.43 -4.88 1.01
C ASP A 136 -4.76 -5.87 -0.09
N HIS A 137 -4.99 -5.37 -1.32
CA HIS A 137 -5.41 -6.15 -2.47
C HIS A 137 -4.84 -5.60 -3.79
N ILE A 138 -4.67 -6.50 -4.75
CA ILE A 138 -4.46 -6.20 -6.17
C ILE A 138 -5.52 -6.98 -6.96
N TYR A 139 -6.32 -6.28 -7.76
CA TYR A 139 -7.38 -6.87 -8.57
C TYR A 139 -7.17 -6.53 -10.04
N ALA A 140 -7.36 -7.50 -10.94
CA ALA A 140 -7.49 -7.21 -12.36
C ALA A 140 -8.92 -6.73 -12.67
N ILE A 141 -9.03 -5.55 -13.27
CA ILE A 141 -10.30 -5.00 -13.79
C ILE A 141 -10.54 -5.52 -15.21
N ASP A 142 -9.48 -5.52 -16.02
CA ASP A 142 -9.41 -6.12 -17.35
C ASP A 142 -7.96 -6.48 -17.69
N SER A 143 -7.65 -6.78 -18.97
CA SER A 143 -6.29 -7.15 -19.40
C SER A 143 -5.27 -6.01 -19.32
N THR A 144 -5.73 -4.77 -19.17
CA THR A 144 -4.88 -3.56 -19.21
C THR A 144 -5.03 -2.66 -17.98
N HIS A 145 -5.90 -3.00 -17.03
CA HIS A 145 -6.16 -2.21 -15.83
C HIS A 145 -6.18 -3.06 -14.57
N PHE A 146 -5.45 -2.59 -13.56
CA PHE A 146 -5.35 -3.23 -12.25
C PHE A 146 -5.74 -2.24 -11.17
N MET A 147 -6.61 -2.64 -10.25
CA MET A 147 -6.88 -1.87 -9.04
C MET A 147 -5.93 -2.31 -7.94
N VAL A 148 -5.37 -1.34 -7.23
CA VAL A 148 -4.59 -1.56 -6.02
C VAL A 148 -5.30 -0.87 -4.87
N ILE A 149 -5.41 -1.57 -3.74
CA ILE A 149 -5.97 -1.04 -2.50
C ILE A 149 -4.85 -0.99 -1.48
N GLU A 150 -4.49 0.20 -1.03
CA GLU A 150 -3.53 0.43 0.05
C GLU A 150 -4.23 0.48 1.40
N LYS A 151 -3.53 0.05 2.46
CA LYS A 151 -3.89 0.34 3.84
C LYS A 151 -3.17 1.60 4.29
N ASP A 152 -3.94 2.61 4.69
CA ASP A 152 -3.45 3.88 5.17
C ASP A 152 -4.19 4.29 6.45
N GLY A 153 -4.04 5.55 6.86
CA GLY A 153 -4.57 6.03 8.13
C GLY A 153 -3.79 5.54 9.34
N ASP A 154 -4.23 5.97 10.52
CA ASP A 154 -3.63 5.52 11.78
C ASP A 154 -3.88 4.02 11.97
N MET A 155 -2.88 3.27 12.43
CA MET A 155 -3.00 1.82 12.64
C MET A 155 -3.55 1.03 11.43
N ASN A 156 -3.37 1.54 10.20
CA ASN A 156 -3.90 0.94 8.97
C ASN A 156 -5.45 0.87 8.94
N SER A 157 -6.13 1.84 9.52
CA SER A 157 -7.60 1.88 9.63
C SER A 157 -8.30 2.36 8.36
N SER A 158 -7.65 3.13 7.49
CA SER A 158 -8.24 3.63 6.24
C SER A 158 -7.82 2.77 5.04
N ARG A 159 -8.52 2.94 3.91
CA ARG A 159 -8.14 2.37 2.62
C ARG A 159 -8.15 3.41 1.51
N THR A 160 -7.15 3.32 0.65
CA THR A 160 -7.09 4.08 -0.60
C THR A 160 -7.08 3.12 -1.79
N ALA A 161 -8.03 3.27 -2.71
CA ALA A 161 -8.05 2.54 -3.97
C ALA A 161 -7.56 3.44 -5.11
N PHE A 162 -6.69 2.91 -5.97
CA PHE A 162 -6.31 3.55 -7.23
C PHE A 162 -6.20 2.52 -8.36
N VAL A 163 -6.23 2.99 -9.61
CA VAL A 163 -6.09 2.14 -10.79
C VAL A 163 -4.74 2.38 -11.47
N LEU A 164 -4.10 1.29 -11.86
CA LEU A 164 -2.88 1.26 -12.66
C LEU A 164 -3.20 0.85 -14.10
N SER A 165 -2.64 1.59 -15.06
CA SER A 165 -2.65 1.18 -16.46
C SER A 165 -1.44 0.30 -16.78
N ALA A 166 -1.71 -0.91 -17.26
CA ALA A 166 -0.72 -1.89 -17.68
C ALA A 166 -0.37 -1.80 -19.18
N LYS A 167 -0.78 -0.73 -19.87
CA LYS A 167 -0.48 -0.49 -21.30
C LYS A 167 1.01 -0.25 -21.56
N LYS A 168 1.77 0.20 -20.54
CA LYS A 168 3.22 0.41 -20.57
C LYS A 168 3.83 -0.02 -19.25
N LEU A 169 5.09 -0.49 -19.29
CA LEU A 169 5.91 -0.76 -18.11
C LEU A 169 6.89 0.40 -17.86
N PRO A 170 7.14 0.79 -16.60
CA PRO A 170 6.36 0.40 -15.42
C PRO A 170 4.91 0.92 -15.53
N TRP A 171 3.98 0.21 -14.88
CA TRP A 171 2.58 0.60 -14.79
C TRP A 171 2.47 1.98 -14.13
N ALA A 172 1.45 2.74 -14.52
CA ALA A 172 1.24 4.10 -14.03
C ALA A 172 -0.17 4.28 -13.46
N LYS A 173 -0.27 5.07 -12.38
CA LYS A 173 -1.55 5.54 -11.84
C LYS A 173 -2.31 6.29 -12.92
N MET A 174 -3.61 6.09 -12.97
CA MET A 174 -4.50 6.81 -13.87
C MET A 174 -5.62 7.51 -13.10
N LYS A 175 -6.16 8.58 -13.70
CA LYS A 175 -7.29 9.32 -13.14
C LYS A 175 -8.60 8.58 -13.39
N ALA A 176 -8.80 7.49 -12.67
CA ALA A 176 -9.87 6.51 -12.83
C ALA A 176 -11.09 6.77 -11.94
N PHE A 177 -11.16 7.88 -11.20
CA PHE A 177 -12.27 8.16 -10.30
C PHE A 177 -12.93 9.51 -10.61
N GLU A 178 -14.24 9.56 -10.44
CA GLU A 178 -15.10 10.75 -10.58
C GLU A 178 -16.05 10.80 -9.38
N GLY A 179 -16.23 11.96 -8.76
CA GLY A 179 -17.15 12.14 -7.62
C GLY A 179 -16.74 13.24 -6.66
N MET A 180 -17.41 13.32 -5.52
CA MET A 180 -17.08 14.19 -4.39
C MET A 180 -15.82 13.66 -3.70
N ALA A 181 -14.71 14.39 -3.82
CA ALA A 181 -13.42 14.02 -3.24
C ALA A 181 -13.11 14.85 -1.99
N PHE A 182 -12.37 14.29 -1.05
CA PHE A 182 -11.85 15.03 0.10
C PHE A 182 -10.94 16.19 -0.31
N GLY A 183 -10.88 17.21 0.55
CA GLY A 183 -9.96 18.33 0.43
C GLY A 183 -8.50 17.89 0.57
N GLN A 184 -7.59 18.69 0.00
CA GLN A 184 -6.15 18.39 -0.04
C GLN A 184 -5.35 19.05 1.11
N VAL A 185 -6.04 19.79 1.99
CA VAL A 185 -5.42 20.50 3.12
C VAL A 185 -6.09 20.10 4.43
N PRO A 186 -5.34 19.99 5.55
CA PRO A 186 -5.91 19.52 6.82
C PRO A 186 -7.15 20.29 7.28
N ALA A 187 -7.11 21.62 7.19
CA ALA A 187 -8.21 22.49 7.65
C ALA A 187 -9.53 22.33 6.88
N GLY A 188 -9.51 21.66 5.72
CA GLY A 188 -10.69 21.45 4.88
C GLY A 188 -10.78 20.04 4.32
N TYR A 189 -10.16 19.07 4.99
CA TYR A 189 -10.06 17.68 4.49
C TYR A 189 -11.45 17.08 4.25
N PHE A 190 -12.37 17.21 5.22
CA PHE A 190 -13.74 16.71 5.09
C PHE A 190 -14.67 17.60 4.25
N THR A 191 -14.20 18.77 3.79
CA THR A 191 -14.96 19.64 2.89
C THR A 191 -14.84 19.14 1.46
N LYS A 192 -15.73 18.21 1.08
CA LYS A 192 -15.67 17.55 -0.23
C LYS A 192 -15.98 18.51 -1.39
N LYS A 193 -15.31 18.29 -2.52
CA LYS A 193 -15.57 18.99 -3.79
C LYS A 193 -15.70 17.99 -4.92
N TYR A 194 -16.57 18.29 -5.88
CA TYR A 194 -16.71 17.45 -7.06
C TYR A 194 -15.44 17.53 -7.91
N VAL A 195 -14.87 16.36 -8.24
CA VAL A 195 -13.70 16.22 -9.09
C VAL A 195 -14.02 15.23 -10.20
N LYS A 196 -13.95 15.70 -11.45
CA LYS A 196 -14.28 14.90 -12.63
C LYS A 196 -13.27 13.79 -12.93
N LYS A 197 -12.00 14.00 -12.58
CA LYS A 197 -10.89 13.06 -12.84
C LYS A 197 -9.88 13.12 -11.70
N ARG A 198 -9.82 12.06 -10.89
CA ARG A 198 -8.88 11.91 -9.77
C ARG A 198 -8.26 10.51 -9.76
N GLU A 199 -7.06 10.40 -9.20
CA GLU A 199 -6.27 9.16 -9.22
C GLU A 199 -6.74 8.12 -8.21
N GLN A 200 -7.39 8.57 -7.14
CA GLN A 200 -7.69 7.73 -6.00
C GLN A 200 -9.10 7.97 -5.45
N PHE A 201 -9.68 6.91 -4.90
CA PHE A 201 -10.84 6.92 -4.01
C PHE A 201 -10.35 6.61 -2.59
N GLN A 202 -10.82 7.41 -1.63
CA GLN A 202 -10.51 7.27 -0.21
C GLN A 202 -11.74 6.75 0.55
N LEU A 203 -11.55 5.64 1.25
CA LEU A 203 -12.40 5.20 2.35
C LEU A 203 -11.67 5.51 3.65
N ASP A 204 -12.04 6.62 4.27
CA ASP A 204 -11.45 7.10 5.52
C ASP A 204 -12.17 6.49 6.73
N CYS A 205 -11.39 5.98 7.68
CA CYS A 205 -11.91 5.35 8.88
C CYS A 205 -10.89 5.52 9.99
N ASP A 206 -11.29 6.08 11.13
CA ASP A 206 -10.41 6.19 12.28
C ASP A 206 -10.33 4.88 13.05
N MET A 207 -9.23 4.72 13.77
CA MET A 207 -8.99 3.57 14.64
C MET A 207 -10.14 3.30 15.63
N GLU A 208 -10.81 4.34 16.14
CA GLU A 208 -11.93 4.17 17.08
C GLU A 208 -13.09 3.36 16.48
N TYR A 209 -13.36 3.52 15.18
CA TYR A 209 -14.42 2.79 14.50
C TYR A 209 -14.01 1.36 14.19
N THR A 210 -12.72 1.09 13.91
CA THR A 210 -12.25 -0.29 13.67
C THR A 210 -12.32 -1.16 14.93
N MET A 211 -12.31 -0.56 16.12
CA MET A 211 -12.42 -1.28 17.40
C MET A 211 -13.87 -1.57 17.81
N SER A 212 -14.83 -0.81 17.27
CA SER A 212 -16.18 -0.69 17.86
C SER A 212 -17.30 -1.01 16.86
N ALA A 213 -16.98 -1.00 15.57
CA ALA A 213 -17.86 -1.38 14.48
C ALA A 213 -17.50 -2.77 13.90
N PRO A 214 -18.31 -3.31 12.97
CA PRO A 214 -17.99 -4.57 12.30
C PRO A 214 -16.60 -4.56 11.64
N ALA A 215 -15.92 -5.71 11.66
CA ALA A 215 -14.53 -5.83 11.22
C ALA A 215 -14.28 -5.44 9.74
N ASP A 216 -15.33 -5.42 8.92
CA ASP A 216 -15.31 -5.10 7.49
C ASP A 216 -15.72 -3.64 7.19
N ILE A 217 -15.77 -2.77 8.20
CA ILE A 217 -16.24 -1.38 8.07
C ILE A 217 -15.42 -0.54 7.10
N ASN A 218 -14.13 -0.85 6.99
CA ASN A 218 -13.17 -0.15 6.13
C ASN A 218 -12.76 -0.99 4.92
N ASP A 219 -13.47 -2.08 4.62
CA ASP A 219 -13.14 -2.92 3.47
C ASP A 219 -13.61 -2.28 2.16
N ILE A 220 -12.71 -2.28 1.18
CA ILE A 220 -13.02 -2.00 -0.22
C ILE A 220 -13.01 -3.34 -0.97
N LEU A 221 -14.14 -3.68 -1.58
CA LEU A 221 -14.37 -4.95 -2.28
C LEU A 221 -14.45 -4.73 -3.78
N PHE A 222 -14.04 -5.74 -4.56
CA PHE A 222 -14.15 -5.72 -6.02
C PHE A 222 -14.75 -7.02 -6.56
N ASP A 223 -15.83 -6.90 -7.32
CA ASP A 223 -16.39 -8.02 -8.09
C ASP A 223 -15.80 -8.00 -9.52
N HIS A 224 -14.99 -9.01 -9.84
CA HIS A 224 -14.36 -9.15 -11.16
C HIS A 224 -15.35 -9.43 -12.30
N ARG A 225 -16.49 -10.08 -12.02
CA ARG A 225 -17.48 -10.46 -13.04
C ARG A 225 -18.26 -9.23 -13.50
N THR A 226 -18.73 -8.43 -12.55
CA THR A 226 -19.51 -7.21 -12.84
C THR A 226 -18.61 -5.99 -13.00
N LYS A 227 -17.31 -6.12 -12.68
CA LYS A 227 -16.33 -5.03 -12.61
C LYS A 227 -16.81 -3.90 -11.70
N THR A 228 -17.24 -4.27 -10.49
CA THR A 228 -17.87 -3.36 -9.54
C THR A 228 -17.02 -3.21 -8.30
N LEU A 229 -16.59 -1.99 -8.02
CA LEU A 229 -16.04 -1.55 -6.74
C LEU A 229 -17.18 -1.37 -5.74
N SER A 230 -16.99 -1.76 -4.49
CA SER A 230 -17.98 -1.50 -3.43
C SER A 230 -17.38 -1.36 -2.04
N TYR A 231 -18.11 -0.70 -1.15
CA TYR A 231 -17.84 -0.66 0.29
C TYR A 231 -19.15 -0.63 1.08
N LYS A 232 -19.10 -0.95 2.37
CA LYS A 232 -20.25 -0.92 3.25
C LYS A 232 -20.34 0.42 3.99
N GLN A 233 -21.46 1.10 3.83
CA GLN A 233 -21.80 2.27 4.62
C GLN A 233 -22.68 1.84 5.79
N TYR A 234 -22.10 1.76 6.98
CA TYR A 234 -22.82 1.42 8.21
C TYR A 234 -23.58 2.63 8.77
N SER A 235 -24.69 2.34 9.45
CA SER A 235 -25.47 3.28 10.26
C SER A 235 -25.40 2.88 11.74
N ASP A 236 -25.81 3.78 12.64
CA ASP A 236 -25.71 3.59 14.10
C ASP A 236 -26.31 2.26 14.62
N ASN A 237 -27.35 1.74 13.95
CA ASN A 237 -27.96 0.46 14.31
C ASN A 237 -27.24 -0.78 13.71
N ARG A 238 -26.00 -0.60 13.23
CA ARG A 238 -25.16 -1.61 12.56
C ARG A 238 -25.76 -2.23 11.29
N LYS A 239 -26.83 -1.65 10.74
CA LYS A 239 -27.25 -1.98 9.37
C LYS A 239 -26.35 -1.24 8.38
N PHE A 240 -26.08 -1.87 7.25
CA PHE A 240 -25.30 -1.27 6.19
C PHE A 240 -26.11 -1.10 4.90
N LYS A 241 -25.76 -0.06 4.15
CA LYS A 241 -26.06 0.06 2.73
C LYS A 241 -24.79 -0.28 1.95
N LEU A 242 -24.92 -1.08 0.90
CA LEU A 242 -23.81 -1.30 -0.03
C LEU A 242 -23.72 -0.12 -1.00
N ILE A 243 -22.58 0.53 -1.05
CA ILE A 243 -22.25 1.55 -2.04
C ILE A 243 -21.44 0.89 -3.13
N THR A 244 -21.81 1.11 -4.39
CA THR A 244 -21.23 0.41 -5.54
C THR A 244 -20.90 1.37 -6.67
N ALA A 245 -19.79 1.15 -7.35
CA ALA A 245 -19.41 1.86 -8.56
C ALA A 245 -18.90 0.87 -9.61
N LYS A 246 -19.51 0.89 -10.80
CA LYS A 246 -19.11 0.01 -11.91
C LYS A 246 -18.02 0.66 -12.74
N TRP A 247 -17.09 -0.16 -13.25
CA TRP A 247 -16.05 0.27 -14.18
C TRP A 247 -16.66 0.54 -15.55
N GLU A 248 -16.76 1.82 -15.92
CA GLU A 248 -17.33 2.25 -17.20
C GLU A 248 -16.49 3.40 -17.77
N ASN A 249 -16.13 3.31 -19.06
CA ASN A 249 -15.30 4.32 -19.73
C ASN A 249 -14.01 4.66 -18.95
N GLU A 250 -13.33 3.62 -18.49
CA GLU A 250 -12.11 3.71 -17.69
C GLU A 250 -12.25 4.52 -16.38
N THR A 251 -13.47 4.59 -15.82
CA THR A 251 -13.79 5.39 -14.63
C THR A 251 -14.72 4.65 -13.67
N PHE A 252 -14.48 4.81 -12.37
CA PHE A 252 -15.45 4.55 -11.30
C PHE A 252 -16.06 5.87 -10.84
N LYS A 253 -17.39 5.94 -10.86
CA LYS A 253 -18.13 7.08 -10.28
C LYS A 253 -18.44 6.80 -8.83
N ILE A 254 -17.63 7.36 -7.92
CA ILE A 254 -17.70 7.10 -6.49
C ILE A 254 -17.17 8.31 -5.70
N ASP A 255 -17.90 8.67 -4.67
CA ASP A 255 -17.52 9.70 -3.73
C ASP A 255 -16.59 9.13 -2.67
N ASP A 256 -15.60 9.92 -2.23
CA ASP A 256 -14.87 9.61 -1.01
C ASP A 256 -15.84 9.54 0.17
N TYR A 257 -15.49 8.75 1.17
CA TYR A 257 -16.36 8.52 2.30
C TYR A 257 -15.56 8.37 3.59
N SER A 258 -15.96 9.10 4.63
CA SER A 258 -15.46 8.90 5.99
C SER A 258 -16.50 8.14 6.79
N VAL A 259 -16.08 7.12 7.52
CA VAL A 259 -16.95 6.32 8.39
C VAL A 259 -17.72 7.18 9.40
N ARG A 260 -17.11 8.30 9.84
CA ARG A 260 -17.74 9.31 10.71
C ARG A 260 -19.02 9.91 10.15
N GLU A 261 -19.23 9.89 8.83
CA GLU A 261 -20.42 10.44 8.19
C GLU A 261 -21.66 9.57 8.42
N GLY A 262 -21.47 8.27 8.68
CA GLY A 262 -22.56 7.31 8.88
C GLY A 262 -22.73 6.84 10.32
N LEU A 263 -21.70 7.01 11.16
CA LEU A 263 -21.69 6.60 12.56
C LEU A 263 -21.47 7.81 13.48
N SER A 264 -22.38 7.99 14.44
CA SER A 264 -22.16 8.92 15.54
C SER A 264 -21.21 8.27 16.55
N GLY A 265 -19.98 8.81 16.68
CA GLY A 265 -18.99 8.33 17.66
C GLY A 265 -19.48 8.31 19.12
N SER A 266 -20.61 8.96 19.43
CA SER A 266 -21.22 9.02 20.76
C SER A 266 -22.05 7.80 21.17
N ASN A 267 -22.41 6.88 20.26
CA ASN A 267 -23.33 5.76 20.57
C ASN A 267 -22.72 4.37 20.38
N ILE A 268 -21.40 4.26 20.18
CA ILE A 268 -20.79 2.97 19.95
C ILE A 268 -20.59 2.25 21.27
N ALA A 269 -21.59 1.45 21.66
CA ALA A 269 -21.47 0.52 22.77
C ALA A 269 -20.24 -0.37 22.53
N VAL A 270 -19.24 -0.19 23.39
CA VAL A 270 -18.08 -1.08 23.45
C VAL A 270 -18.61 -2.48 23.76
N PRO A 271 -18.23 -3.53 23.02
CA PRO A 271 -18.57 -4.88 23.41
C PRO A 271 -18.04 -5.15 24.83
N ASN A 272 -18.88 -5.69 25.71
CA ASN A 272 -18.42 -6.31 26.96
C ASN A 272 -17.59 -7.56 26.65
#